data_AF-A0A2V1DUY1-F1
#
_entry.id   AF-A0A2V1DUY1-F1
#
_cell.length_a   1.000
_cell.length_b   1.000
_cell.length_c   1.000
_cell.angle_alpha   90.00
_cell.angle_beta   90.00
_cell.angle_gamma   90.00
#
_symmetry.space_group_name_H-M   'P 1'
#
loop_
_entity.id
_entity.type
_entity.pdbx_description
1 polymer ?
#
loop_
_entity_poly.entity_id
_entity_poly.type
_entity_poly.pdbx_seq_one_letter_code
_entity_poly.pdbx_strand_id
1 'polypeptide(L)'
;MALDYLPLTNFPPELLIKIYQSLSSPLDALNLRSTCQFLHSIWKTHRSGIANELAIRTIECYPYARQLLADQRRNGPQPPLAQADLSDHDLFNLVRNSDRVEEFVSYIEHELIPELKVEDVPASKKSTIYEGRATHPSKLTHTERRRVIRACYQIWSLSCCFDEKITRIRAYHLRPRQLFYVAELVHVALRAKFPTDDVWDVLDVVQPTREAITRLYAVTYHRMAPRFRTASQRDVELFTIWDHCQDTLKNVICKPPIQNFRWEPQAVPQEHLWDYEDGDELFIAGG
;
A
#
# COMPACT_ATOMS: atom_id res chain seq x y z
N MET A 1 -52.03 -0.98 3.91
CA MET A 1 -51.33 0.16 3.29
C MET A 1 -50.28 -0.42 2.36
N ALA A 2 -50.49 -0.34 1.05
CA ALA A 2 -49.47 -0.72 0.08
C ALA A 2 -48.44 0.43 0.04
N LEU A 3 -47.17 0.11 0.24
CA LEU A 3 -46.09 1.06 -0.03
C LEU A 3 -45.96 1.15 -1.55
N ASP A 4 -46.37 2.28 -2.12
CA ASP A 4 -46.13 2.57 -3.53
C ASP A 4 -44.62 2.79 -3.71
N TYR A 5 -43.94 1.75 -4.19
CA TYR A 5 -42.52 1.84 -4.54
C TYR A 5 -42.37 2.64 -5.83
N LEU A 6 -41.81 3.84 -5.73
CA LEU A 6 -41.41 4.65 -6.87
C LEU A 6 -40.25 3.95 -7.61
N PRO A 7 -40.41 3.53 -8.88
CA PRO A 7 -39.33 2.91 -9.63
C PRO A 7 -38.16 3.87 -9.80
N LEU A 8 -36.92 3.38 -9.63
CA LEU A 8 -35.70 4.17 -9.85
C LEU A 8 -35.67 4.83 -11.23
N THR A 9 -36.28 4.21 -12.24
CA THR A 9 -36.36 4.72 -13.61
C THR A 9 -37.16 6.01 -13.75
N ASN A 10 -37.94 6.40 -12.73
CA ASN A 10 -38.70 7.64 -12.73
C ASN A 10 -37.90 8.84 -12.19
N PHE A 11 -36.69 8.60 -11.66
CA PHE A 11 -35.84 9.68 -11.19
C PHE A 11 -35.15 10.41 -12.35
N PRO A 12 -34.95 11.74 -12.23
CA PRO A 12 -34.16 12.51 -13.17
C PRO A 12 -32.69 12.02 -13.20
N PRO A 13 -31.99 12.13 -14.34
CA PRO A 13 -30.60 11.67 -14.51
C PRO A 13 -29.65 12.16 -13.42
N GLU A 14 -29.79 13.40 -12.96
CA GLU A 14 -28.93 14.02 -11.95
C GLU A 14 -29.03 13.27 -10.61
N LEU A 15 -30.24 12.85 -10.22
CA LEU A 15 -30.43 12.05 -9.01
C LEU A 15 -29.88 10.64 -9.18
N LEU A 16 -30.02 10.04 -10.37
CA LEU A 16 -29.44 8.72 -10.65
C LEU A 16 -27.91 8.74 -10.60
N ILE A 17 -27.27 9.79 -11.13
CA ILE A 17 -25.82 9.99 -11.01
C ILE A 17 -25.43 10.08 -9.53
N LYS A 18 -26.19 10.81 -8.71
CA LYS A 18 -25.94 10.90 -7.27
C LYS A 18 -26.14 9.58 -6.54
N ILE A 19 -27.14 8.79 -6.92
CA ILE A 19 -27.35 7.44 -6.40
C ILE A 19 -26.14 6.58 -6.74
N TYR A 20 -25.71 6.54 -8.00
CA TYR A 20 -24.50 5.83 -8.42
C TYR A 20 -23.27 6.27 -7.61
N GLN A 21 -23.04 7.58 -7.48
CA GLN A 21 -21.93 8.13 -6.71
C GLN A 21 -22.03 7.82 -5.21
N SER A 22 -23.20 7.47 -4.68
CA SER A 22 -23.41 7.14 -3.27
C SER A 22 -23.25 5.65 -2.97
N LEU A 23 -23.05 4.80 -3.97
CA LEU A 23 -22.86 3.36 -3.78
C LEU A 23 -21.56 3.04 -3.04
N SER A 24 -21.55 1.94 -2.29
CA SER A 24 -20.43 1.56 -1.43
C SER A 24 -19.23 1.01 -2.20
N SER A 25 -19.44 0.51 -3.43
CA SER A 25 -18.38 -0.03 -4.28
C SER A 25 -18.63 0.26 -5.77
N PRO A 26 -17.57 0.39 -6.61
CA PRO A 26 -17.69 0.36 -8.06
C PRO A 26 -18.43 -0.89 -8.58
N LEU A 27 -18.32 -2.03 -7.89
CA LEU A 27 -19.03 -3.25 -8.27
C LEU A 27 -20.55 -3.11 -8.14
N ASP A 28 -21.02 -2.41 -7.11
CA ASP A 28 -22.45 -2.11 -6.94
C ASP A 28 -22.96 -1.26 -8.09
N ALA A 29 -22.16 -0.31 -8.57
CA ALA A 29 -22.51 0.49 -9.74
C ALA A 29 -22.60 -0.38 -11.02
N LEU A 30 -21.67 -1.33 -11.19
CA LEU A 30 -21.70 -2.29 -12.30
C LEU A 30 -22.90 -3.25 -12.22
N ASN A 31 -23.36 -3.59 -11.01
CA ASN A 31 -24.58 -4.36 -10.80
C ASN A 31 -25.82 -3.51 -11.09
N LEU A 32 -25.89 -2.28 -10.58
CA LEU A 32 -27.02 -1.37 -10.76
C LEU A 32 -27.26 -1.07 -12.24
N ARG A 33 -26.22 -0.78 -13.02
CA ARG A 33 -26.36 -0.53 -14.47
C ARG A 33 -26.87 -1.74 -15.25
N SER A 34 -26.67 -2.95 -14.72
CA SER A 34 -27.03 -4.20 -15.40
C SER A 34 -28.50 -4.57 -15.18
N THR A 35 -29.22 -3.81 -14.34
CA THR A 35 -30.63 -4.07 -14.02
C THR A 35 -31.59 -3.69 -15.15
N CYS A 36 -31.35 -2.59 -15.88
CA CYS A 36 -32.18 -2.18 -17.01
C CYS A 36 -31.45 -1.27 -18.01
N GLN A 37 -32.00 -1.15 -19.23
CA GLN A 37 -31.42 -0.35 -20.33
C GLN A 37 -31.30 1.14 -19.99
N PHE A 38 -32.25 1.70 -19.24
CA PHE A 38 -32.21 3.11 -18.85
C PHE A 38 -31.03 3.39 -17.91
N LEU A 39 -30.85 2.58 -16.85
CA LEU A 39 -29.72 2.71 -15.93
C LEU A 39 -28.38 2.41 -16.60
N HIS A 40 -28.36 1.49 -17.57
CA HIS A 40 -27.20 1.27 -18.43
C HIS A 40 -26.84 2.52 -19.25
N SER A 41 -27.84 3.21 -19.82
CA SER A 41 -27.63 4.45 -20.56
C SER A 41 -27.06 5.55 -19.67
N ILE A 42 -27.60 5.73 -18.46
CA ILE A 42 -27.07 6.70 -17.49
C ILE A 42 -25.61 6.40 -17.15
N TRP A 43 -25.31 5.13 -16.84
CA TRP A 43 -23.94 4.70 -16.59
C TRP A 43 -23.04 5.03 -17.77
N LYS A 44 -23.40 4.63 -18.99
CA LYS A 44 -22.59 4.83 -20.20
C LYS A 44 -22.28 6.31 -20.44
N THR A 45 -23.29 7.18 -20.29
CA THR A 45 -23.13 8.63 -20.53
C THR A 45 -22.29 9.31 -19.44
N HIS A 46 -22.43 8.92 -18.18
CA HIS A 46 -21.79 9.59 -17.04
C HIS A 46 -20.68 8.76 -16.38
N ARG A 47 -20.20 7.74 -17.09
CA ARG A 47 -19.32 6.69 -16.57
C ARG A 47 -18.08 7.24 -15.90
N SER A 48 -17.36 8.11 -16.60
CA SER A 48 -16.06 8.64 -16.13
C SER A 48 -16.22 9.35 -14.78
N GLY A 49 -17.21 10.23 -14.64
CA GLY A 49 -17.44 10.98 -13.41
C GLY A 49 -17.92 10.10 -12.25
N ILE A 50 -18.82 9.14 -12.53
CA ILE A 50 -19.29 8.19 -11.51
C ILE A 50 -18.16 7.28 -11.04
N ALA A 51 -17.45 6.65 -11.98
CA ALA A 51 -16.40 5.70 -11.68
C ALA A 51 -15.21 6.35 -10.97
N ASN A 52 -14.85 7.59 -11.34
CA ASN A 52 -13.80 8.35 -10.66
C ASN A 52 -14.15 8.58 -9.18
N GLU A 53 -15.34 9.10 -8.92
CA GLU A 53 -15.81 9.42 -7.56
C GLU A 53 -15.83 8.15 -6.69
N LEU A 54 -16.40 7.06 -7.22
CA LEU A 54 -16.48 5.80 -6.50
C LEU A 54 -15.09 5.22 -6.23
N ALA A 55 -14.24 5.12 -7.25
CA ALA A 55 -12.94 4.45 -7.11
C ALA A 55 -12.00 5.22 -6.17
N ILE A 56 -11.96 6.56 -6.25
CA ILE A 56 -11.14 7.39 -5.34
C ILE A 56 -11.61 7.24 -3.89
N ARG A 57 -12.93 7.22 -3.66
CA ARG A 57 -13.48 7.15 -2.30
C ARG A 57 -13.32 5.77 -1.66
N THR A 58 -13.47 4.71 -2.46
CA THR A 58 -13.64 3.35 -1.94
C THR A 58 -12.35 2.51 -1.97
N ILE A 59 -11.38 2.88 -2.82
CA ILE A 59 -10.12 2.16 -2.95
C ILE A 59 -9.01 2.97 -2.28
N GLU A 60 -8.56 2.49 -1.12
CA GLU A 60 -7.46 3.11 -0.40
C GLU A 60 -6.16 3.06 -1.23
N CYS A 61 -5.36 4.12 -1.17
CA CYS A 61 -4.16 4.25 -2.02
C CYS A 61 -4.42 4.09 -3.53
N TYR A 62 -5.57 4.61 -4.02
CA TYR A 62 -6.01 4.49 -5.41
C TYR A 62 -4.93 4.67 -6.50
N PRO A 63 -3.99 5.64 -6.42
CA PRO A 63 -2.92 5.76 -7.42
C PRO A 63 -2.06 4.50 -7.57
N TYR A 64 -1.79 3.78 -6.48
CA TYR A 64 -1.01 2.54 -6.50
C TYR A 64 -1.83 1.35 -7.02
N ALA A 65 -3.12 1.29 -6.71
CA ALA A 65 -4.04 0.30 -7.29
C ALA A 65 -4.13 0.45 -8.82
N ARG A 66 -4.16 1.70 -9.32
CA ARG A 66 -4.12 2.01 -10.76
C ARG A 66 -2.79 1.63 -11.41
N GLN A 67 -1.68 1.84 -10.72
CA GLN A 67 -0.37 1.41 -11.20
C GLN A 67 -0.31 -0.12 -11.33
N LEU A 68 -0.75 -0.85 -10.29
CA LEU A 68 -0.85 -2.30 -10.34
C LEU A 68 -1.73 -2.78 -11.51
N LEU A 69 -2.90 -2.17 -11.72
CA LEU A 69 -3.77 -2.53 -12.84
C LEU A 69 -3.05 -2.36 -14.19
N ALA A 70 -2.25 -1.29 -14.35
CA ALA A 70 -1.48 -1.07 -15.57
C ALA A 70 -0.39 -2.14 -15.76
N ASP A 71 0.27 -2.55 -14.67
CA ASP A 71 1.31 -3.59 -14.67
C ASP A 71 0.77 -5.00 -14.94
N GLN A 72 -0.48 -5.27 -14.58
CA GLN A 72 -1.16 -6.55 -14.85
C GLN A 72 -1.55 -6.74 -16.33
N ARG A 73 -1.36 -5.72 -17.18
CA ARG A 73 -1.71 -5.81 -18.60
C ARG A 73 -0.63 -6.59 -19.34
N ARG A 74 -1.06 -7.48 -20.26
CA ARG A 74 -0.19 -8.44 -20.99
C ARG A 74 0.93 -7.79 -21.83
N ASN A 75 0.91 -6.48 -22.04
CA ASN A 75 1.86 -5.77 -22.89
C ASN A 75 3.06 -5.19 -22.11
N GLY A 76 3.29 -5.68 -20.89
CA GLY A 76 4.37 -5.21 -20.01
C GLY A 76 4.01 -3.94 -19.23
N PRO A 77 4.97 -3.37 -18.47
CA PRO A 77 4.74 -2.18 -17.68
C PRO A 77 4.28 -1.01 -18.56
N GLN A 78 3.09 -0.49 -18.31
CA GLN A 78 2.50 0.63 -19.03
C GLN A 78 2.16 1.76 -18.06
N PRO A 79 2.13 3.02 -18.54
CA PRO A 79 1.63 4.11 -17.72
C PRO A 79 0.16 3.88 -17.34
N PRO A 80 -0.26 4.30 -16.13
CA PRO A 80 -1.66 4.21 -15.72
C PRO A 80 -2.60 4.95 -16.65
N LEU A 81 -3.73 4.30 -16.90
CA LEU A 81 -4.48 4.50 -18.13
C LEU A 81 -5.38 5.74 -18.25
N ALA A 82 -5.16 6.91 -17.67
CA ALA A 82 -6.24 7.94 -17.51
C ALA A 82 -7.58 7.42 -16.92
N GLN A 83 -8.32 8.26 -16.21
CA GLN A 83 -9.51 7.74 -15.51
C GLN A 83 -10.65 7.43 -16.48
N ALA A 84 -10.84 8.31 -17.46
CA ALA A 84 -11.93 8.22 -18.42
C ALA A 84 -11.87 6.96 -19.30
N ASP A 85 -10.67 6.41 -19.49
CA ASP A 85 -10.40 5.31 -20.41
C ASP A 85 -10.39 3.93 -19.72
N LEU A 86 -10.50 3.86 -18.39
CA LEU A 86 -10.67 2.58 -17.70
C LEU A 86 -11.92 1.90 -18.23
N SER A 87 -11.93 0.60 -18.50
CA SER A 87 -13.12 -0.17 -18.88
C SER A 87 -13.90 -0.68 -17.65
N ASP A 88 -15.10 -1.24 -17.84
CA ASP A 88 -15.82 -1.87 -16.73
C ASP A 88 -15.06 -3.08 -16.16
N HIS A 89 -14.32 -3.78 -17.03
CA HIS A 89 -13.43 -4.86 -16.63
C HIS A 89 -12.26 -4.34 -15.78
N ASP A 90 -11.71 -3.18 -16.11
CA ASP A 90 -10.67 -2.53 -15.30
C ASP A 90 -11.19 -2.13 -13.91
N LEU A 91 -12.41 -1.60 -13.82
CA LEU A 91 -13.03 -1.27 -12.54
C LEU A 91 -13.26 -2.52 -11.69
N PHE A 92 -13.73 -3.62 -12.31
CA PHE A 92 -13.84 -4.91 -11.64
C PHE A 92 -12.49 -5.40 -11.09
N ASN A 93 -11.44 -5.34 -11.91
CA ASN A 93 -10.10 -5.75 -11.48
C ASN A 93 -9.54 -4.86 -10.37
N LEU A 94 -9.82 -3.55 -10.38
CA LEU A 94 -9.44 -2.64 -9.30
C LEU A 94 -10.09 -3.02 -7.97
N VAL A 95 -11.40 -3.32 -7.97
CA VAL A 95 -12.12 -3.79 -6.77
C VAL A 95 -11.54 -5.11 -6.30
N ARG A 96 -11.39 -6.10 -7.20
CA ARG A 96 -10.80 -7.40 -6.86
C ARG A 96 -9.39 -7.27 -6.26
N ASN A 97 -8.56 -6.40 -6.83
CA ASN A 97 -7.21 -6.17 -6.31
C ASN A 97 -7.26 -5.49 -4.93
N SER A 98 -8.19 -4.56 -4.70
CA SER A 98 -8.42 -3.94 -3.40
C SER A 98 -8.85 -4.97 -2.36
N ASP A 99 -9.83 -5.81 -2.67
CA ASP A 99 -10.32 -6.86 -1.76
C ASP A 99 -9.18 -7.80 -1.35
N ARG A 100 -8.31 -8.18 -2.31
CA ARG A 100 -7.14 -9.03 -2.01
C ARG A 100 -6.12 -8.34 -1.10
N VAL A 101 -5.95 -7.03 -1.22
CA VAL A 101 -5.10 -6.27 -0.28
C VAL A 101 -5.76 -6.18 1.11
N GLU A 102 -7.08 -6.04 1.19
CA GLU A 102 -7.81 -6.05 2.46
C GLU A 102 -7.73 -7.40 3.19
N GLU A 103 -7.75 -8.51 2.45
CA GLU A 103 -7.50 -9.84 3.02
C GLU A 103 -6.10 -9.92 3.65
N PHE A 104 -5.08 -9.38 2.99
CA PHE A 104 -3.72 -9.35 3.52
C PHE A 104 -3.57 -8.40 4.72
N VAL A 105 -4.24 -7.26 4.71
CA VAL A 105 -4.33 -6.38 5.89
C VAL A 105 -4.96 -7.12 7.06
N SER A 106 -6.06 -7.84 6.83
CA SER A 106 -6.73 -8.65 7.86
C SER A 106 -5.81 -9.75 8.39
N TYR A 107 -4.99 -10.35 7.53
CA TYR A 107 -3.96 -11.31 7.96
C TYR A 107 -2.93 -10.67 8.90
N ILE A 108 -2.44 -9.47 8.60
CA ILE A 108 -1.53 -8.75 9.50
C ILE A 108 -2.21 -8.45 10.84
N GLU A 109 -3.47 -7.98 10.81
CA GLU A 109 -4.20 -7.65 12.03
C GLU A 109 -4.47 -8.85 12.94
N HIS A 110 -4.75 -10.02 12.36
CA HIS A 110 -5.06 -11.23 13.13
C HIS A 110 -3.85 -12.05 13.52
N GLU A 111 -2.82 -12.12 12.68
CA GLU A 111 -1.68 -13.02 12.90
C GLU A 111 -0.46 -12.28 13.46
N LEU A 112 -0.18 -11.05 12.99
CA LEU A 112 1.05 -10.35 13.36
C LEU A 112 0.91 -9.42 14.56
N ILE A 113 -0.19 -8.67 14.65
CA ILE A 113 -0.41 -7.76 15.78
C ILE A 113 -0.42 -8.53 17.12
N PRO A 114 -1.10 -9.69 17.26
CA PRO A 114 -1.11 -10.41 18.54
C PRO A 114 0.26 -10.99 18.93
N GLU A 115 1.11 -11.28 17.95
CA GLU A 115 2.48 -11.77 18.19
C GLU A 115 3.46 -10.65 18.57
N LEU A 116 3.04 -9.39 18.44
CA LEU A 116 3.88 -8.23 18.74
C LEU A 116 4.16 -8.10 20.24
N LYS A 117 5.27 -8.67 20.68
CA LYS A 117 5.78 -8.52 22.05
C LYS A 117 6.54 -7.20 22.20
N VAL A 118 5.82 -6.09 22.38
CA VAL A 118 6.40 -4.76 22.64
C VAL A 118 7.29 -4.77 23.89
N GLU A 119 7.06 -5.69 24.83
CA GLU A 119 7.87 -5.87 26.03
C GLU A 119 9.33 -6.24 25.72
N ASP A 120 9.56 -7.02 24.66
CA ASP A 120 10.88 -7.51 24.22
C ASP A 120 11.65 -6.46 23.38
N VAL A 121 10.99 -5.37 22.99
CA VAL A 121 11.64 -4.27 22.28
C VAL A 121 12.61 -3.54 23.24
N PRO A 122 13.86 -3.26 22.85
CA PRO A 122 14.77 -2.49 23.70
C PRO A 122 14.16 -1.14 24.12
N ALA A 123 14.34 -0.73 25.37
CA ALA A 123 13.77 0.53 25.89
C ALA A 123 14.09 1.75 25.00
N SER A 124 15.27 1.78 24.38
CA SER A 124 15.70 2.82 23.43
C SER A 124 14.88 2.88 22.13
N LYS A 125 14.10 1.84 21.83
CA LYS A 125 13.23 1.71 20.65
C LYS A 125 11.74 1.73 21.02
N LYS A 126 11.39 1.57 22.31
CA LYS A 126 10.00 1.63 22.77
C LYS A 126 9.39 3.02 22.59
N SER A 127 10.17 4.10 22.70
CA SER A 127 9.66 5.45 22.49
C SER A 127 9.30 5.73 21.02
N THR A 128 9.94 5.03 20.08
CA THR A 128 9.69 5.21 18.64
C THR A 128 8.62 4.26 18.10
N ILE A 129 8.48 3.09 18.71
CA ILE A 129 7.39 2.15 18.45
C ILE A 129 6.23 2.45 19.43
N TYR A 130 5.17 3.11 18.93
CA TYR A 130 3.96 3.44 19.72
C TYR A 130 4.11 4.44 20.86
N GLU A 131 5.02 5.43 20.74
CA GLU A 131 5.16 6.51 21.74
C GLU A 131 5.43 6.01 23.17
N GLY A 132 6.06 4.83 23.32
CA GLY A 132 6.30 4.23 24.63
C GLY A 132 5.10 3.50 25.24
N ARG A 133 3.97 3.37 24.53
CA ARG A 133 2.85 2.53 24.98
C ARG A 133 3.27 1.06 24.96
N ALA A 134 2.89 0.34 26.01
CA ALA A 134 3.25 -1.07 26.18
C ALA A 134 2.53 -2.02 25.20
N THR A 135 1.49 -1.56 24.50
CA THR A 135 0.65 -2.40 23.63
C THR A 135 0.24 -1.67 22.37
N HIS A 136 0.36 -2.34 21.23
CA HIS A 136 -0.25 -1.92 19.97
C HIS A 136 -1.78 -2.07 20.03
N PRO A 137 -2.57 -1.18 19.41
CA PRO A 137 -3.99 -1.43 19.18
C PRO A 137 -4.22 -2.77 18.46
N SER A 138 -5.42 -3.35 18.59
CA SER A 138 -5.75 -4.63 17.95
C SER A 138 -5.91 -4.56 16.42
N LYS A 139 -5.72 -3.37 15.83
CA LYS A 139 -5.85 -3.09 14.40
C LYS A 139 -4.77 -2.10 13.99
N LEU A 140 -4.46 -2.07 12.70
CA LEU A 140 -3.54 -1.08 12.16
C LEU A 140 -4.11 0.32 12.40
N THR A 141 -3.27 1.22 12.91
CA THR A 141 -3.59 2.65 12.91
C THR A 141 -3.77 3.14 11.47
N HIS A 142 -4.43 4.29 11.30
CA HIS A 142 -4.69 4.83 9.97
C HIS A 142 -3.40 5.01 9.13
N THR A 143 -2.31 5.46 9.75
CA THR A 143 -1.03 5.66 9.05
C THR A 143 -0.31 4.34 8.76
N GLU A 144 -0.38 3.34 9.64
CA GLU A 144 0.15 1.99 9.39
C GLU A 144 -0.58 1.31 8.24
N ARG A 145 -1.91 1.34 8.29
CA ARG A 145 -2.78 0.76 7.27
C ARG A 145 -2.45 1.29 5.89
N ARG A 146 -2.34 2.62 5.75
CA ARG A 146 -2.01 3.26 4.48
C ARG A 146 -0.63 2.85 3.94
N ARG A 147 0.37 2.70 4.83
CA ARG A 147 1.72 2.22 4.48
C ARG A 147 1.69 0.75 4.02
N VAL A 148 0.96 -0.10 4.73
CA VAL A 148 0.77 -1.51 4.37
C VAL A 148 0.10 -1.62 3.01
N ILE A 149 -1.06 -1.00 2.80
CA ILE A 149 -1.83 -1.08 1.55
C ILE A 149 -0.99 -0.61 0.37
N ARG A 150 -0.29 0.52 0.50
CA ARG A 150 0.62 1.02 -0.52
C ARG A 150 1.71 0.00 -0.88
N ALA A 151 2.41 -0.51 0.12
CA ALA A 151 3.48 -1.48 -0.08
C ALA A 151 2.95 -2.78 -0.69
N CYS A 152 1.74 -3.22 -0.36
CA CYS A 152 1.10 -4.39 -0.96
C CYS A 152 0.90 -4.21 -2.47
N TYR A 153 0.35 -3.07 -2.90
CA TYR A 153 0.23 -2.77 -4.32
C TYR A 153 1.59 -2.71 -5.02
N GLN A 154 2.62 -2.18 -4.36
CA GLN A 154 3.98 -2.13 -4.91
C GLN A 154 4.62 -3.52 -5.03
N ILE A 155 4.47 -4.37 -4.00
CA ILE A 155 4.94 -5.77 -4.03
C ILE A 155 4.27 -6.51 -5.18
N TRP A 156 2.95 -6.40 -5.31
CA TRP A 156 2.20 -7.06 -6.38
C TRP A 156 2.59 -6.51 -7.76
N SER A 157 2.77 -5.20 -7.87
CA SER A 157 3.21 -4.55 -9.11
C SER A 157 4.60 -5.02 -9.55
N LEU A 158 5.53 -5.20 -8.60
CA LEU A 158 6.86 -5.77 -8.85
C LEU A 158 6.80 -7.26 -9.21
N SER A 159 5.90 -8.03 -8.60
CA SER A 159 5.74 -9.46 -8.90
C SER A 159 5.08 -9.71 -10.26
N CYS A 160 4.34 -8.74 -10.81
CA CYS A 160 3.81 -8.82 -12.17
C CYS A 160 4.89 -8.70 -13.27
N CYS A 161 6.13 -8.34 -12.92
CA CYS A 161 7.23 -8.28 -13.87
C CYS A 161 7.84 -9.67 -14.06
N PHE A 162 7.54 -10.32 -15.19
CA PHE A 162 8.13 -11.62 -15.58
C PHE A 162 9.62 -11.56 -15.97
N ASP A 163 10.28 -10.41 -15.80
CA ASP A 163 11.70 -10.20 -16.08
C ASP A 163 12.38 -9.61 -14.85
N GLU A 164 13.26 -10.39 -14.23
CA GLU A 164 14.05 -10.03 -13.06
C GLU A 164 14.79 -8.70 -13.23
N LYS A 165 15.28 -8.38 -14.44
CA LYS A 165 15.97 -7.11 -14.71
C LYS A 165 15.01 -5.94 -14.61
N ILE A 166 13.78 -6.09 -15.09
CA ILE A 166 12.74 -5.07 -14.98
C ILE A 166 12.37 -4.89 -13.51
N THR A 167 12.15 -5.97 -12.76
CA THR A 167 11.86 -5.93 -11.32
C THR A 167 12.96 -5.20 -10.56
N ARG A 168 14.24 -5.51 -10.84
CA ARG A 168 15.42 -4.83 -10.29
C ARG A 168 15.43 -3.34 -10.60
N ILE A 169 15.24 -2.96 -11.86
CA ILE A 169 15.19 -1.54 -12.24
C ILE A 169 14.08 -0.82 -11.48
N ARG A 170 12.88 -1.41 -11.41
CA ARG A 170 11.76 -0.79 -10.69
C ARG A 170 12.00 -0.67 -9.19
N ALA A 171 12.57 -1.70 -8.57
CA ALA A 171 12.98 -1.66 -7.16
C ALA A 171 13.98 -0.52 -6.91
N TYR A 172 14.92 -0.26 -7.82
CA TYR A 172 15.85 0.88 -7.75
C TYR A 172 15.19 2.25 -7.89
N HIS A 173 14.01 2.33 -8.50
CA HIS A 173 13.25 3.57 -8.67
C HIS A 173 12.19 3.77 -7.58
N LEU A 174 12.03 2.82 -6.65
CA LEU A 174 11.24 3.05 -5.46
C LEU A 174 11.90 4.16 -4.65
N ARG A 175 11.06 5.04 -4.09
CA ARG A 175 11.53 6.05 -3.16
C ARG A 175 12.10 5.38 -1.92
N PRO A 176 13.15 5.93 -1.28
CA PRO A 176 13.82 5.28 -0.16
C PRO A 176 12.86 4.78 0.91
N ARG A 177 11.92 5.62 1.35
CA ARG A 177 10.92 5.28 2.37
C ARG A 177 10.07 4.07 1.99
N GLN A 178 9.54 4.08 0.77
CA GLN A 178 8.71 3.00 0.22
C GLN A 178 9.51 1.71 0.05
N LEU A 179 10.77 1.81 -0.36
CA LEU A 179 11.66 0.66 -0.50
C LEU A 179 11.84 -0.10 0.82
N PHE A 180 11.94 0.62 1.95
CA PHE A 180 12.00 -0.01 3.27
C PHE A 180 10.69 -0.73 3.65
N TYR A 181 9.53 -0.12 3.38
CA TYR A 181 8.23 -0.78 3.61
C TYR A 181 8.11 -2.06 2.80
N VAL A 182 8.42 -2.00 1.51
CA VAL A 182 8.39 -3.15 0.59
C VAL A 182 9.36 -4.24 1.06
N ALA A 183 10.59 -3.88 1.44
CA ALA A 183 11.61 -4.85 1.85
C ALA A 183 11.25 -5.58 3.15
N GLU A 184 10.51 -4.96 4.07
CA GLU A 184 10.01 -5.65 5.25
C GLU A 184 8.76 -6.49 4.96
N LEU A 185 7.80 -5.93 4.21
CA LEU A 185 6.52 -6.59 3.94
C LEU A 185 6.64 -7.75 2.95
N VAL A 186 7.63 -7.77 2.06
CA VAL A 186 7.81 -8.87 1.09
C VAL A 186 7.98 -10.23 1.78
N HIS A 187 8.64 -10.27 2.94
CA HIS A 187 8.79 -11.51 3.71
C HIS A 187 7.47 -11.97 4.34
N VAL A 188 6.64 -11.02 4.80
CA VAL A 188 5.30 -11.33 5.31
C VAL A 188 4.37 -11.77 4.18
N ALA A 189 4.47 -11.12 3.02
CA ALA A 189 3.74 -11.48 1.80
C ALA A 189 4.03 -12.92 1.37
N LEU A 190 5.29 -13.35 1.41
CA LEU A 190 5.68 -14.75 1.16
C LEU A 190 5.00 -15.73 2.13
N ARG A 191 4.99 -15.43 3.43
CA ARG A 191 4.33 -16.29 4.44
C ARG A 191 2.82 -16.35 4.23
N ALA A 192 2.21 -15.23 3.86
CA ALA A 192 0.77 -15.12 3.63
C ALA A 192 0.31 -15.59 2.25
N LYS A 193 1.23 -15.95 1.34
CA LYS A 193 0.93 -16.22 -0.07
C LYS A 193 0.17 -15.07 -0.74
N PHE A 194 0.70 -13.86 -0.56
CA PHE A 194 0.23 -12.65 -1.21
C PHE A 194 1.24 -12.24 -2.29
N PRO A 195 0.81 -11.88 -3.52
CA PRO A 195 -0.57 -11.62 -3.92
C PRO A 195 -1.32 -12.84 -4.43
N THR A 196 -0.59 -13.83 -4.95
CA THR A 196 -1.10 -15.09 -5.50
C THR A 196 -0.75 -16.24 -4.56
N ASP A 197 -1.46 -17.36 -4.71
CA ASP A 197 -1.12 -18.59 -3.98
C ASP A 197 0.25 -19.18 -4.40
N ASP A 198 0.84 -18.63 -5.47
CA ASP A 198 2.17 -18.98 -5.95
C ASP A 198 3.23 -18.09 -5.29
N VAL A 199 4.01 -18.72 -4.40
CA VAL A 199 5.07 -18.06 -3.63
C VAL A 199 6.23 -17.62 -4.54
N TRP A 200 6.40 -18.23 -5.72
CA TRP A 200 7.52 -17.92 -6.62
C TRP A 200 7.45 -16.50 -7.17
N ASP A 201 6.24 -15.98 -7.44
CA ASP A 201 6.02 -14.63 -7.97
C ASP A 201 6.65 -13.55 -7.06
N VAL A 202 6.68 -13.79 -5.74
CA VAL A 202 7.12 -12.82 -4.74
C VAL A 202 8.59 -13.01 -4.37
N LEU A 203 9.12 -14.22 -4.52
CA LEU A 203 10.54 -14.50 -4.28
C LEU A 203 11.42 -13.63 -5.19
N ASP A 204 10.97 -13.40 -6.42
CA ASP A 204 11.64 -12.55 -7.40
C ASP A 204 11.67 -11.07 -6.99
N VAL A 205 10.91 -10.65 -5.98
CA VAL A 205 10.91 -9.27 -5.44
C VAL A 205 11.92 -9.11 -4.29
N VAL A 206 12.23 -10.18 -3.55
CA VAL A 206 13.09 -10.14 -2.35
C VAL A 206 14.51 -9.68 -2.69
N GLN A 207 15.12 -10.32 -3.69
CA GLN A 207 16.51 -10.02 -4.03
C GLN A 207 16.66 -8.62 -4.65
N PRO A 208 15.84 -8.19 -5.62
CA PRO A 208 15.81 -6.81 -6.12
C PRO A 208 15.68 -5.73 -5.04
N THR A 209 14.79 -5.91 -4.07
CA THR A 209 14.57 -4.91 -3.01
C THR A 209 15.77 -4.83 -2.07
N ARG A 210 16.39 -5.96 -1.74
CA ARG A 210 17.63 -6.01 -0.96
C ARG A 210 18.80 -5.35 -1.70
N GLU A 211 18.94 -5.61 -2.99
CA GLU A 211 19.96 -4.98 -3.84
C GLU A 211 19.73 -3.47 -3.92
N ALA A 212 18.47 -3.03 -4.01
CA ALA A 212 18.12 -1.62 -4.06
C ALA A 212 18.54 -0.87 -2.78
N ILE A 213 18.29 -1.47 -1.62
CA ILE A 213 18.76 -0.92 -0.34
C ILE A 213 20.28 -0.88 -0.30
N THR A 214 20.95 -1.95 -0.72
CA THR A 214 22.42 -2.01 -0.78
C THR A 214 22.98 -0.90 -1.65
N ARG A 215 22.38 -0.69 -2.82
CA ARG A 215 22.76 0.36 -3.76
C ARG A 215 22.52 1.76 -3.21
N LEU A 216 21.37 2.00 -2.56
CA LEU A 216 21.06 3.27 -1.89
C LEU A 216 22.20 3.65 -0.92
N TYR A 217 22.60 2.72 -0.05
CA TYR A 217 23.69 2.99 0.90
C TYR A 217 25.05 3.17 0.24
N ALA A 218 25.37 2.36 -0.77
CA ALA A 218 26.64 2.45 -1.47
C ALA A 218 26.79 3.77 -2.22
N VAL A 219 25.72 4.24 -2.86
CA VAL A 219 25.71 5.49 -3.65
C VAL A 219 25.68 6.71 -2.73
N THR A 220 24.79 6.73 -1.74
CA THR A 220 24.56 7.94 -0.93
C THR A 220 25.58 8.09 0.21
N TYR A 221 26.03 6.99 0.80
CA TYR A 221 26.88 7.01 1.99
C TYR A 221 28.26 6.41 1.78
N HIS A 222 28.55 5.87 0.58
CA HIS A 222 29.80 5.15 0.29
C HIS A 222 30.07 4.00 1.27
N ARG A 223 29.00 3.31 1.70
CA ARG A 223 29.04 2.24 2.70
C ARG A 223 28.14 1.08 2.31
N MET A 224 28.42 -0.10 2.89
CA MET A 224 27.50 -1.23 2.78
C MET A 224 26.23 -0.95 3.58
N ALA A 225 25.08 -1.38 3.05
CA ALA A 225 23.84 -1.37 3.82
C ALA A 225 24.03 -2.19 5.11
N PRO A 226 23.59 -1.67 6.27
CA PRO A 226 23.66 -2.41 7.51
C PRO A 226 22.72 -3.62 7.42
N ARG A 227 23.01 -4.66 8.21
CA ARG A 227 22.04 -5.73 8.42
C ARG A 227 20.97 -5.21 9.37
N PHE A 228 19.76 -5.03 8.86
CA PHE A 228 18.62 -4.56 9.65
C PHE A 228 18.02 -5.66 10.54
N ARG A 229 18.31 -6.94 10.27
CA ARG A 229 17.94 -8.08 11.12
C ARG A 229 19.19 -8.86 11.54
N THR A 230 19.32 -9.19 12.83
CA THR A 230 20.38 -10.07 13.34
C THR A 230 19.79 -11.43 13.75
N ALA A 231 20.52 -12.53 13.49
CA ALA A 231 20.03 -13.90 13.71
C ALA A 231 19.70 -14.24 15.18
N SER A 232 20.15 -13.41 16.13
CA SER A 232 20.01 -13.64 17.58
C SER A 232 18.83 -12.92 18.21
N GLN A 233 18.14 -12.04 17.48
CA GLN A 233 16.96 -11.37 17.99
C GLN A 233 15.73 -11.98 17.31
N ARG A 234 14.79 -12.49 18.11
CA ARG A 234 13.41 -12.77 17.67
C ARG A 234 12.71 -11.43 17.45
N ASP A 235 13.24 -10.64 16.53
CA ASP A 235 12.93 -9.23 16.35
C ASP A 235 11.50 -9.07 15.86
N VAL A 236 10.83 -8.07 16.43
CA VAL A 236 9.59 -7.49 15.92
C VAL A 236 9.66 -7.37 14.39
N GLU A 237 8.85 -8.17 13.69
CA GLU A 237 8.68 -8.06 12.24
C GLU A 237 8.05 -6.70 11.91
N LEU A 238 8.23 -6.18 10.71
CA LEU A 238 7.58 -4.92 10.25
C LEU A 238 7.90 -3.67 11.08
N PHE A 239 9.12 -3.57 11.62
CA PHE A 239 9.59 -2.44 12.42
C PHE A 239 9.31 -1.07 11.77
N THR A 240 9.53 -0.93 10.46
CA THR A 240 9.31 0.32 9.72
C THR A 240 7.84 0.67 9.54
N ILE A 241 6.96 -0.33 9.63
CA ILE A 241 5.51 -0.15 9.69
C ILE A 241 5.11 0.29 11.11
N TRP A 242 5.68 -0.30 12.16
CA TRP A 242 5.34 0.04 13.54
C TRP A 242 5.93 1.36 14.07
N ASP A 243 6.92 1.91 13.38
CA ASP A 243 7.55 3.20 13.72
C ASP A 243 6.53 4.34 13.55
N HIS A 244 5.68 4.57 14.55
CA HIS A 244 4.50 5.44 14.45
C HIS A 244 4.88 6.87 14.03
N CYS A 245 5.91 7.44 14.65
CA CYS A 245 6.38 8.80 14.35
C CYS A 245 7.31 8.86 13.13
N GLN A 246 7.68 7.71 12.56
CA GLN A 246 8.60 7.60 11.41
C GLN A 246 10.02 8.17 11.63
N ASP A 247 10.34 8.64 12.84
CA ASP A 247 11.65 9.20 13.17
C ASP A 247 12.77 8.18 13.03
N THR A 248 12.53 6.92 13.40
CA THR A 248 13.56 5.89 13.30
C THR A 248 13.89 5.62 11.85
N LEU A 249 12.85 5.41 11.02
CA LEU A 249 13.00 5.18 9.60
C LEU A 249 13.63 6.40 8.90
N LYS A 250 13.18 7.60 9.23
CA LYS A 250 13.75 8.84 8.70
C LYS A 250 15.24 8.94 9.00
N ASN A 251 15.64 8.70 10.24
CA ASN A 251 17.05 8.73 10.59
C ASN A 251 17.86 7.63 9.88
N VAL A 252 17.29 6.44 9.71
CA VAL A 252 17.94 5.32 8.99
C VAL A 252 18.13 5.64 7.51
N ILE A 253 17.16 6.32 6.89
CA ILE A 253 17.21 6.73 5.49
C ILE A 253 18.12 7.92 5.27
N CYS A 254 18.08 8.92 6.15
CA CYS A 254 18.74 10.21 5.95
C CYS A 254 20.13 10.29 6.58
N LYS A 255 20.49 9.41 7.50
CA LYS A 255 21.82 9.40 8.13
C LYS A 255 22.54 8.08 7.87
N PRO A 256 23.89 8.08 7.80
CA PRO A 256 24.66 6.86 7.71
C PRO A 256 24.36 5.96 8.92
N PRO A 257 23.82 4.75 8.70
CA PRO A 257 23.56 3.83 9.78
C PRO A 257 24.88 3.20 10.23
N ILE A 258 24.94 2.88 11.51
CA ILE A 258 26.01 2.10 12.11
C ILE A 258 25.59 0.63 12.04
N GLN A 259 24.64 0.21 12.89
CA GLN A 259 24.04 -1.13 12.96
C GLN A 259 22.67 -1.09 13.68
N ASN A 260 21.80 -2.08 13.44
CA ASN A 260 20.56 -2.30 14.20
C ASN A 260 19.63 -1.07 14.29
N PHE A 261 19.46 -0.34 13.18
CA PHE A 261 18.72 0.91 13.09
C PHE A 261 19.30 2.07 13.93
N ARG A 262 20.58 2.01 14.30
CA ARG A 262 21.33 3.14 14.89
C ARG A 262 22.04 3.93 13.79
N TRP A 263 22.19 5.23 13.99
CA TRP A 263 22.86 6.14 13.07
C TRP A 263 23.97 6.92 13.77
N GLU A 264 24.87 7.49 12.98
CA GLU A 264 25.92 8.39 13.47
C GLU A 264 25.29 9.71 13.96
N PRO A 265 25.39 10.06 15.25
CA PRO A 265 24.72 11.26 15.79
C PRO A 265 25.23 12.57 15.19
N GLN A 266 26.50 12.58 14.76
CA GLN A 266 27.18 13.74 14.20
C GLN A 266 27.06 13.86 12.67
N ALA A 267 26.42 12.87 12.02
CA ALA A 267 26.31 12.90 10.58
C ALA A 267 25.32 13.97 10.11
N VAL A 268 25.70 14.68 9.04
CA VAL A 268 24.82 15.66 8.37
C VAL A 268 23.66 14.90 7.71
N PRO A 269 22.40 15.17 8.08
CA PRO A 269 21.26 14.47 7.52
C PRO A 269 21.05 14.83 6.05
N GLN A 270 20.80 13.81 5.23
CA GLN A 270 20.43 13.91 3.82
C GLN A 270 18.90 14.03 3.69
N GLU A 271 18.34 15.16 4.15
CA GLU A 271 16.88 15.38 4.22
C GLU A 271 16.16 15.23 2.87
N HIS A 272 16.87 15.45 1.75
CA HIS A 272 16.31 15.29 0.40
C HIS A 272 15.93 13.83 0.05
N LEU A 273 16.41 12.84 0.83
CA LEU A 273 16.04 11.43 0.68
C LEU A 273 14.70 11.10 1.33
N TRP A 274 14.22 11.96 2.23
CA TRP A 274 12.92 11.79 2.87
C TRP A 274 11.83 12.39 1.99
N ASP A 275 10.94 11.56 1.48
CA ASP A 275 9.76 12.00 0.78
C ASP A 275 8.57 12.10 1.73
N TYR A 276 8.03 13.31 1.83
CA TYR A 276 6.75 13.54 2.50
C TYR A 276 5.62 13.01 1.62
N GLU A 277 4.70 12.29 2.24
CA GLU A 277 3.60 11.60 1.59
C GLU A 277 2.26 11.96 2.24
N ASP A 278 1.16 11.87 1.48
CA ASP A 278 -0.18 12.09 2.02
C ASP A 278 -0.44 11.18 3.23
N GLY A 279 -0.93 11.76 4.32
CA GLY A 279 -1.11 11.12 5.61
C GLY A 279 -0.02 11.47 6.63
N ASP A 280 1.11 12.06 6.20
CA ASP A 280 2.16 12.50 7.11
C ASP A 280 1.72 13.66 8.02
N GLU A 281 0.73 14.44 7.60
CA GLU A 281 0.10 15.49 8.40
C GLU A 281 -0.49 14.95 9.72
N LEU A 282 -0.84 13.67 9.76
CA LEU A 282 -1.38 13.01 10.94
C LEU A 282 -0.31 12.69 11.99
N PHE A 283 0.98 12.70 11.62
CA PHE A 283 2.07 12.56 12.58
C PHE A 283 2.30 13.85 13.38
N ILE A 284 1.94 15.01 12.82
CA ILE A 284 2.20 16.33 13.41
C ILE A 284 1.09 16.73 14.41
N ALA A 285 -0.13 16.24 14.22
CA ALA A 285 -1.29 16.62 15.02
C ALA A 285 -1.41 15.91 16.39
N GLY A 286 -0.51 14.98 16.71
CA GLY A 286 -0.51 14.18 17.94
C GLY A 286 0.50 14.62 19.02
N GLY A 287 1.29 15.66 18.76
CA GLY A 287 2.34 16.17 19.67
C GLY A 287 1.90 17.29 20.60
#